data_AF-A0A6L3AAE4-F1
#
_entry.id   AF-A0A6L3AAE4-F1
#
_cell.length_a   1.000
_cell.length_b   1.000
_cell.length_c   1.000
_cell.angle_alpha   90.00
_cell.angle_beta   90.00
_cell.angle_gamma   90.00
#
_symmetry.space_group_name_H-M   'P 1'
#
loop_
_entity.id
_entity.type
_entity.pdbx_description
1 polymer ?
#
loop_
_entity_poly.entity_id
_entity_poly.type
_entity_poly.pdbx_seq_one_letter_code
_entity_poly.pdbx_strand_id
1 'polypeptide(L)'
;MSLDYDQLVDDLEAEQAAIGRVLEQMPESAWDLQTHAPGWLVRDQVAHLAYFDEKAAFAINDPDAFRDEVAKTLAGELGNVEQGYIARDRAMTTREVLDWWRKASSDLIRAARPLDAKTRMPWYGPDMSGASFVTARLMETWSHGLDVVDVVGI
;
A
#
# COMPACT_ATOMS: atom_id res chain seq x y z
N MET A 1 22.55 -15.38 8.69
CA MET A 1 22.65 -13.94 8.39
C MET A 1 21.53 -13.26 9.14
N SER A 2 21.83 -12.24 9.94
CA SER A 2 20.77 -11.37 10.48
C SER A 2 20.16 -10.64 9.29
N LEU A 3 18.84 -10.58 9.20
CA LEU A 3 18.18 -9.66 8.29
C LEU A 3 18.59 -8.24 8.71
N ASP A 4 19.02 -7.44 7.76
CA ASP A 4 19.21 -6.00 7.97
C ASP A 4 17.85 -5.33 7.79
N TYR A 5 17.20 -5.00 8.91
CA TYR A 5 15.85 -4.45 8.90
C TYR A 5 15.83 -3.03 8.33
N ASP A 6 16.85 -2.23 8.63
CA ASP A 6 16.94 -0.86 8.12
C ASP A 6 17.09 -0.87 6.60
N GLN A 7 17.91 -1.79 6.06
CA GLN A 7 18.01 -2.00 4.61
C GLN A 7 16.67 -2.41 4.00
N LEU A 8 15.88 -3.25 4.68
CA LEU A 8 14.57 -3.66 4.18
C LEU A 8 13.57 -2.48 4.12
N VAL A 9 13.63 -1.57 5.09
CA VAL A 9 12.82 -0.34 5.06
C VAL A 9 13.33 0.61 3.97
N ASP A 10 14.65 0.71 3.77
CA ASP A 10 15.26 1.48 2.68
C ASP A 10 14.82 0.96 1.29
N ASP A 11 14.77 -0.37 1.11
CA ASP A 11 14.33 -1.00 -0.14
C ASP A 11 12.85 -0.68 -0.43
N LEU A 12 11.98 -0.73 0.60
CA LEU A 12 10.58 -0.32 0.46
C LEU A 12 10.46 1.16 0.08
N GLU A 13 11.19 2.05 0.76
CA GLU A 13 11.16 3.48 0.47
C GLU A 13 11.69 3.77 -0.95
N ALA A 14 12.72 3.05 -1.38
CA ALA A 14 13.28 3.18 -2.73
C ALA A 14 12.28 2.73 -3.82
N GLU A 15 11.58 1.62 -3.60
CA GLU A 15 10.54 1.12 -4.52
C GLU A 15 9.36 2.09 -4.60
N GLN A 16 8.88 2.60 -3.45
CA GLN A 16 7.84 3.63 -3.40
C GLN A 16 8.29 4.90 -4.13
N ALA A 17 9.54 5.33 -3.96
CA ALA A 17 10.07 6.49 -4.69
C ALA A 17 10.17 6.22 -6.20
N ALA A 18 10.48 4.98 -6.62
CA ALA A 18 10.58 4.60 -8.02
C ALA A 18 9.23 4.69 -8.73
N ILE A 19 8.20 4.02 -8.22
CA ILE A 19 6.85 4.10 -8.80
C ILE A 19 6.27 5.52 -8.68
N GLY A 20 6.64 6.27 -7.64
CA GLY A 20 6.25 7.67 -7.48
C GLY A 20 6.72 8.58 -8.63
N ARG A 21 7.95 8.40 -9.11
CA ARG A 21 8.48 9.16 -10.26
C ARG A 21 7.76 8.85 -11.57
N VAL A 22 7.28 7.61 -11.74
CA VAL A 22 6.50 7.19 -12.91
C VAL A 22 5.13 7.88 -12.87
N LEU A 23 4.43 7.78 -11.74
CA LEU A 23 3.10 8.35 -11.55
C LEU A 23 3.09 9.89 -11.67
N GLU A 24 4.18 10.57 -11.31
CA GLU A 24 4.35 12.02 -11.50
C GLU A 24 4.31 12.46 -12.95
N GLN A 25 4.92 11.66 -13.82
CA GLN A 25 5.12 11.99 -15.24
C GLN A 25 3.99 11.43 -16.12
N MET A 26 3.13 10.60 -15.54
CA MET A 26 2.05 9.94 -16.24
C MET A 26 0.95 10.95 -16.64
N PRO A 27 0.50 10.96 -17.91
CA PRO A 27 -0.62 11.79 -18.31
C PRO A 27 -1.91 11.31 -17.64
N GLU A 28 -2.81 12.24 -17.31
CA GLU A 28 -4.06 11.92 -16.61
C GLU A 28 -4.88 10.85 -17.34
N SER A 29 -4.90 10.85 -18.68
CA SER A 29 -5.60 9.85 -19.47
C SER A 29 -5.10 8.41 -19.29
N ALA A 30 -3.86 8.21 -18.84
CA ALA A 30 -3.31 6.88 -18.60
C ALA A 30 -3.79 6.26 -17.28
N TRP A 31 -4.27 7.08 -16.32
CA TRP A 31 -4.78 6.60 -15.04
C TRP A 31 -6.06 5.76 -15.18
N ASP A 32 -6.80 5.98 -16.26
CA ASP A 32 -8.05 5.27 -16.58
C ASP A 32 -7.84 4.15 -17.63
N LEU A 33 -6.59 3.74 -17.88
CA LEU A 33 -6.29 2.57 -18.71
C LEU A 33 -6.33 1.28 -17.89
N GLN A 34 -6.74 0.19 -18.53
CA GLN A 34 -6.75 -1.16 -17.94
C GLN A 34 -5.32 -1.66 -17.73
N THR A 35 -5.11 -2.32 -16.60
CA THR A 35 -3.86 -3.02 -16.27
C THR A 35 -3.97 -4.50 -16.63
N HIS A 36 -2.89 -5.27 -16.40
CA HIS A 36 -2.94 -6.72 -16.57
C HIS A 36 -3.81 -7.43 -15.52
N ALA A 37 -4.05 -6.79 -14.37
CA ALA A 37 -5.07 -7.21 -13.42
C ALA A 37 -6.48 -6.96 -14.01
N PRO A 38 -7.26 -8.02 -14.33
CA PRO A 38 -8.53 -7.85 -15.03
C PRO A 38 -9.53 -7.01 -14.24
N GLY A 39 -10.06 -5.96 -14.89
CA GLY A 39 -11.05 -5.05 -14.30
C GLY A 39 -10.47 -3.91 -13.49
N TRP A 40 -9.13 -3.84 -13.33
CA TRP A 40 -8.46 -2.79 -12.60
C TRP A 40 -7.81 -1.79 -13.53
N LEU A 41 -8.08 -0.51 -13.26
CA LEU A 41 -7.41 0.63 -13.86
C LEU A 41 -6.10 0.92 -13.14
N VAL A 42 -5.21 1.70 -13.76
CA VAL A 42 -3.99 2.21 -13.09
C VAL A 42 -4.33 2.89 -11.76
N ARG A 43 -5.37 3.73 -11.72
CA ARG A 43 -5.82 4.37 -10.48
C ARG A 43 -6.27 3.39 -9.40
N ASP A 44 -6.80 2.22 -9.77
CA ASP A 44 -7.18 1.17 -8.80
C ASP A 44 -5.96 0.57 -8.13
N GLN A 45 -4.89 0.34 -8.91
CA GLN A 45 -3.61 -0.12 -8.37
C GLN A 45 -3.06 0.87 -7.33
N VAL A 46 -3.08 2.16 -7.65
CA VAL A 46 -2.58 3.22 -6.76
C VAL A 46 -3.48 3.37 -5.52
N ALA A 47 -4.80 3.30 -5.69
CA ALA A 47 -5.75 3.35 -4.58
C ALA A 47 -5.60 2.17 -3.63
N HIS A 48 -5.35 0.98 -4.17
CA HIS A 48 -5.05 -0.22 -3.39
C HIS A 48 -3.78 -0.03 -2.55
N LEU A 49 -2.69 0.41 -3.18
CA LEU A 49 -1.45 0.71 -2.47
C LEU A 49 -1.67 1.77 -1.37
N ALA A 50 -2.39 2.84 -1.67
CA ALA A 50 -2.71 3.90 -0.71
C ALA A 50 -3.47 3.36 0.51
N TYR A 51 -4.51 2.57 0.26
CA TYR A 51 -5.32 1.97 1.32
C TYR A 51 -4.48 1.06 2.21
N PHE A 52 -3.74 0.12 1.63
CA PHE A 52 -2.98 -0.84 2.42
C PHE A 52 -1.74 -0.23 3.10
N ASP A 53 -1.12 0.81 2.54
CA ASP A 53 -0.07 1.56 3.24
C ASP A 53 -0.63 2.35 4.43
N GLU A 54 -1.83 2.94 4.31
CA GLU A 54 -2.54 3.61 5.41
C GLU A 54 -2.87 2.61 6.53
N LYS A 55 -3.37 1.42 6.17
CA LYS A 55 -3.65 0.33 7.12
C LYS A 55 -2.39 -0.26 7.72
N ALA A 56 -1.30 -0.33 6.97
CA ALA A 56 -0.01 -0.79 7.46
C ALA A 56 0.54 0.17 8.52
N ALA A 57 0.50 1.49 8.27
CA ALA A 57 0.88 2.49 9.25
C ALA A 57 -0.03 2.45 10.50
N PHE A 58 -1.34 2.23 10.32
CA PHE A 58 -2.29 2.10 11.44
C PHE A 58 -1.99 0.86 12.30
N ALA A 59 -1.78 -0.31 11.68
CA ALA A 59 -1.42 -1.54 12.37
C ALA A 59 -0.12 -1.42 13.19
N ILE A 60 0.83 -0.59 12.73
CA ILE A 60 2.07 -0.30 13.46
C ILE A 60 1.84 0.63 14.64
N ASN A 61 1.13 1.73 14.43
CA ASN A 61 0.98 2.77 15.45
C ASN A 61 -0.04 2.41 16.54
N ASP A 62 -1.09 1.66 16.20
CA ASP A 62 -2.12 1.24 17.14
C ASP A 62 -2.58 -0.21 16.85
N PRO A 63 -1.78 -1.21 17.27
CA PRO A 63 -2.06 -2.61 16.98
C PRO A 63 -3.40 -3.10 17.54
N ASP A 64 -3.84 -2.59 18.68
CA ASP A 64 -5.06 -3.04 19.34
C ASP A 64 -6.31 -2.48 18.64
N ALA A 65 -6.32 -1.18 18.32
CA ALA A 65 -7.41 -0.62 17.53
C ALA A 65 -7.47 -1.22 16.12
N PHE A 66 -6.33 -1.58 15.53
CA PHE A 66 -6.29 -2.28 14.25
C PHE A 66 -6.91 -3.67 14.34
N ARG A 67 -6.65 -4.45 15.40
CA ARG A 67 -7.31 -5.76 15.61
C ARG A 67 -8.83 -5.64 15.69
N ASP A 68 -9.32 -4.60 16.37
CA ASP A 68 -10.76 -4.33 16.45
C ASP A 68 -11.34 -4.01 15.05
N GLU A 69 -10.62 -3.25 14.22
CA GLU A 69 -11.03 -2.97 12.85
C GLU A 69 -11.04 -4.23 11.98
N VAL A 70 -10.03 -5.09 12.10
CA VAL A 70 -9.98 -6.39 11.41
C VAL A 70 -11.15 -7.26 11.84
N ALA A 71 -11.46 -7.34 13.13
CA ALA A 71 -12.60 -8.11 13.63
C ALA A 71 -13.93 -7.63 13.03
N LYS A 72 -14.16 -6.31 12.97
CA LYS A 72 -15.33 -5.70 12.32
C LYS A 72 -15.37 -5.97 10.82
N THR A 73 -14.22 -5.93 10.15
CA THR A 73 -14.09 -6.26 8.73
C THR A 73 -14.50 -7.71 8.47
N LEU A 74 -13.98 -8.66 9.25
CA LEU A 74 -14.27 -10.09 9.12
C LEU A 74 -15.72 -10.44 9.49
N ALA A 75 -16.34 -9.66 10.39
CA ALA A 75 -17.76 -9.74 10.71
C ALA A 75 -18.66 -9.13 9.61
N GLY A 76 -18.09 -8.50 8.59
CA GLY A 76 -18.82 -7.85 7.50
C GLY A 76 -19.41 -6.48 7.85
N GLU A 77 -19.05 -5.91 9.01
CA GLU A 77 -19.61 -4.64 9.50
C GLU A 77 -19.11 -3.41 8.72
N LEU A 78 -17.97 -3.54 8.05
CA LEU A 78 -17.34 -2.48 7.25
C LEU A 78 -17.62 -2.60 5.75
N GLY A 79 -18.46 -3.57 5.34
CA GLY A 79 -18.76 -3.84 3.94
C GLY A 79 -17.56 -4.39 3.17
N ASN A 80 -17.60 -4.30 1.84
CA ASN A 80 -16.52 -4.74 0.99
C ASN A 80 -15.41 -3.66 0.95
N VAL A 81 -14.26 -3.97 1.55
CA VAL A 81 -13.09 -3.09 1.64
C VAL A 81 -12.61 -2.62 0.27
N GLU A 82 -12.51 -3.52 -0.70
CA GLU A 82 -12.08 -3.22 -2.07
C GLU A 82 -13.01 -2.23 -2.75
N GLN A 83 -14.31 -2.51 -2.72
CA GLN A 83 -15.31 -1.59 -3.25
C GLN A 83 -15.26 -0.23 -2.53
N GLY A 84 -14.96 -0.22 -1.24
CA GLY A 84 -14.83 0.99 -0.43
C GLY A 84 -13.70 1.90 -0.91
N TYR A 85 -12.47 1.38 -1.03
CA TYR A 85 -11.35 2.21 -1.47
C TYR A 85 -11.39 2.55 -2.96
N ILE A 86 -11.95 1.66 -3.81
CA ILE A 86 -12.20 1.98 -5.22
C ILE A 86 -13.22 3.10 -5.33
N ALA A 87 -14.33 3.05 -4.57
CA ALA A 87 -15.32 4.13 -4.58
C ALA A 87 -14.73 5.48 -4.09
N ARG A 88 -13.85 5.44 -3.08
CA ARG A 88 -13.12 6.62 -2.60
C ARG A 88 -12.24 7.21 -3.71
N ASP A 89 -11.46 6.37 -4.40
CA ASP A 89 -10.66 6.81 -5.54
C ASP A 89 -11.54 7.39 -6.65
N ARG A 90 -12.65 6.76 -7.03
CA ARG A 90 -13.53 7.28 -8.09
C ARG A 90 -14.14 8.64 -7.78
N ALA A 91 -14.21 9.03 -6.52
CA ALA A 91 -14.64 10.36 -6.07
C ALA A 91 -13.52 11.41 -6.07
N MET A 92 -12.29 11.01 -6.42
CA MET A 92 -11.08 11.84 -6.43
C MET A 92 -10.59 12.07 -7.87
N THR A 93 -9.90 13.19 -8.04
CA THR A 93 -9.01 13.43 -9.19
C THR A 93 -7.78 12.51 -9.10
N THR A 94 -7.14 12.24 -10.24
CA THR A 94 -5.89 11.45 -10.28
C THR A 94 -4.79 12.03 -9.39
N ARG A 95 -4.75 13.36 -9.25
CA ARG A 95 -3.83 14.06 -8.36
C ARG A 95 -4.09 13.77 -6.88
N GLU A 96 -5.35 13.82 -6.47
CA GLU A 96 -5.74 13.51 -5.09
C GLU A 96 -5.43 12.06 -4.72
N VAL A 97 -5.57 11.13 -5.67
CA VAL A 97 -5.22 9.71 -5.48
C VAL A 97 -3.71 9.54 -5.30
N LEU A 98 -2.90 10.21 -6.13
CA LEU A 98 -1.45 10.22 -5.98
C LEU A 98 -1.02 10.84 -4.63
N ASP A 99 -1.62 11.95 -4.23
CA ASP A 99 -1.30 12.62 -2.97
C ASP A 99 -1.74 11.78 -1.76
N TRP A 100 -2.86 11.06 -1.86
CA TRP A 100 -3.28 10.09 -0.85
C TRP A 100 -2.25 8.97 -0.69
N TRP A 101 -1.86 8.33 -1.79
CA TRP A 101 -0.87 7.26 -1.74
C TRP A 101 0.48 7.74 -1.17
N ARG A 102 1.00 8.90 -1.61
CA ARG A 102 2.25 9.47 -1.09
C ARG A 102 2.23 9.72 0.41
N LYS A 103 1.11 10.23 0.90
CA LYS A 103 0.94 10.45 2.33
C LYS A 103 0.97 9.10 3.06
N ALA A 104 0.20 8.13 2.57
CA ALA A 104 0.11 6.80 3.17
C ALA A 104 1.46 6.06 3.18
N SER A 105 2.20 6.08 2.07
CA SER A 105 3.51 5.45 1.95
C SER A 105 4.55 6.12 2.84
N SER A 106 4.58 7.46 2.89
CA SER A 106 5.47 8.20 3.82
C SER A 106 5.15 7.93 5.29
N ASP A 107 3.87 7.83 5.64
CA ASP A 107 3.44 7.50 7.00
C ASP A 107 3.83 6.07 7.38
N LEU A 108 3.72 5.11 6.45
CA LEU A 108 4.20 3.75 6.63
C LEU A 108 5.71 3.70 6.89
N ILE A 109 6.53 4.38 6.08
CA ILE A 109 7.98 4.43 6.32
C ILE A 109 8.28 5.01 7.70
N ARG A 110 7.64 6.12 8.07
CA ARG A 110 7.84 6.73 9.40
C ARG A 110 7.48 5.79 10.54
N ALA A 111 6.41 5.02 10.40
CA ALA A 111 5.97 4.04 11.40
C ALA A 111 6.91 2.82 11.45
N ALA A 112 7.41 2.35 10.31
CA ALA A 112 8.27 1.18 10.21
C ALA A 112 9.70 1.42 10.74
N ARG A 113 10.28 2.60 10.50
CA ARG A 113 11.66 2.95 10.93
C ARG A 113 12.00 2.60 12.39
N PRO A 114 11.16 2.89 13.40
CA PRO A 114 11.46 2.55 14.79
C PRO A 114 11.09 1.12 15.21
N LEU A 115 10.49 0.30 14.33
CA LEU A 115 9.97 -1.02 14.67
C LEU A 115 11.11 -2.05 14.82
N ASP A 116 11.02 -2.95 15.80
CA ASP A 116 11.92 -4.10 15.86
C ASP A 116 11.48 -5.17 14.85
N ALA A 117 12.46 -5.72 14.11
CA ALA A 117 12.23 -6.71 13.05
C ALA A 117 11.42 -7.95 13.49
N LYS A 118 11.46 -8.30 14.78
CA LYS A 118 10.77 -9.47 15.36
C LYS A 118 9.42 -9.12 16.00
N THR A 119 9.08 -7.83 16.09
CA THR A 119 7.77 -7.38 16.62
C THR A 119 6.66 -8.07 15.86
N ARG A 120 5.64 -8.56 16.58
CA ARG A 120 4.49 -9.23 16.00
C ARG A 120 3.41 -8.20 15.68
N MET A 121 3.18 -8.02 14.38
CA MET A 121 2.21 -7.08 13.83
C MET A 121 0.90 -7.79 13.53
N PRO A 122 -0.25 -7.27 13.99
CA PRO A 122 -1.54 -7.78 13.54
C PRO A 122 -1.71 -7.48 12.05
N TRP A 123 -2.40 -8.38 11.35
CA TRP A 123 -2.80 -8.17 9.96
C TRP A 123 -4.15 -8.83 9.68
N TYR A 124 -4.67 -8.68 8.46
CA TYR A 124 -5.92 -9.31 8.04
C TYR A 124 -5.85 -10.86 8.01
N GLY A 125 -4.64 -11.42 8.10
CA GLY A 125 -4.38 -12.85 8.25
C GLY A 125 -3.64 -13.14 9.57
N PRO A 126 -2.81 -14.20 9.62
CA PRO A 126 -1.94 -14.43 10.77
C PRO A 126 -1.04 -13.21 11.03
N ASP A 127 -0.74 -12.96 12.31
CA ASP A 127 0.27 -11.96 12.68
C ASP A 127 1.57 -12.18 11.90
N MET A 128 2.26 -11.10 11.56
CA MET A 128 3.54 -11.13 10.85
C MET A 128 4.66 -10.59 11.74
N SER A 129 5.91 -11.00 11.49
CA SER A 129 7.04 -10.28 12.08
C SER A 129 7.20 -8.91 11.40
N GLY A 130 7.79 -7.91 12.06
CA GLY A 130 8.06 -6.61 11.45
C GLY A 130 8.82 -6.74 10.12
N ALA A 131 9.80 -7.65 10.06
CA ALA A 131 10.49 -8.03 8.83
C ALA A 131 9.52 -8.56 7.75
N SER A 132 8.74 -9.59 8.06
CA SER A 132 7.78 -10.17 7.11
C SER A 132 6.75 -9.15 6.63
N PHE A 133 6.34 -8.24 7.52
CA PHE A 133 5.37 -7.20 7.26
C PHE A 133 5.91 -6.19 6.24
N VAL A 134 7.12 -5.67 6.43
CA VAL A 134 7.76 -4.75 5.48
C VAL A 134 8.09 -5.45 4.17
N THR A 135 8.55 -6.71 4.20
CA THR A 135 8.76 -7.50 2.98
C THR A 135 7.47 -7.67 2.17
N ALA A 136 6.33 -7.91 2.84
CA ALA A 136 5.04 -7.99 2.17
C ALA A 136 4.68 -6.66 1.50
N ARG A 137 4.85 -5.51 2.19
CA ARG A 137 4.60 -4.19 1.59
C ARG A 137 5.53 -3.88 0.42
N LEU A 138 6.79 -4.31 0.47
CA LEU A 138 7.73 -4.18 -0.65
C LEU A 138 7.26 -4.99 -1.87
N MET A 139 6.89 -6.26 -1.67
CA MET A 139 6.36 -7.10 -2.73
C MET A 139 5.09 -6.52 -3.35
N GLU A 140 4.17 -6.02 -2.51
CA GLU A 140 2.93 -5.38 -2.96
C GLU A 140 3.22 -4.12 -3.79
N THR A 141 4.10 -3.25 -3.30
CA THR A 141 4.51 -2.02 -4.03
C THR A 141 5.10 -2.38 -5.38
N TRP A 142 5.98 -3.38 -5.44
CA TRP A 142 6.58 -3.84 -6.69
C TRP A 142 5.56 -4.46 -7.64
N SER A 143 4.68 -5.35 -7.16
CA SER A 143 3.70 -6.05 -8.01
C SER A 143 2.67 -5.10 -8.60
N HIS A 144 2.10 -4.21 -7.79
CA HIS A 144 1.15 -3.21 -8.26
C HIS A 144 1.86 -2.12 -9.08
N GLY A 145 3.12 -1.81 -8.75
CA GLY A 145 3.98 -0.94 -9.56
C GLY A 145 4.24 -1.51 -10.96
N LEU A 146 4.45 -2.82 -11.07
CA LEU A 146 4.62 -3.52 -12.35
C LEU A 146 3.40 -3.34 -13.26
N ASP A 147 2.19 -3.53 -12.70
CA ASP A 147 0.93 -3.32 -13.42
C ASP A 147 0.78 -1.88 -13.95
N VAL A 148 1.37 -0.90 -13.26
CA VAL A 148 1.36 0.51 -13.68
C VAL A 148 2.41 0.79 -14.76
N VAL A 149 3.66 0.32 -14.59
CA VAL A 149 4.73 0.56 -15.57
C VAL A 149 4.47 -0.13 -16.90
N ASP A 150 3.84 -1.31 -16.88
CA ASP A 150 3.43 -2.04 -18.09
C ASP A 150 2.48 -1.21 -18.96
N VAL A 151 1.56 -0.44 -18.35
CA VAL A 151 0.62 0.42 -19.08
C VAL A 151 1.34 1.57 -19.81
N VAL A 152 2.44 2.07 -19.25
CA VAL A 152 3.23 3.16 -19.86
C VAL A 152 4.45 2.67 -20.64
N GLY A 153 4.68 1.35 -20.70
CA GLY A 153 5.70 0.71 -21.52
C GLY A 153 7.14 0.94 -21.05
N ILE A 154 7.37 0.99 -19.74
CA ILE A 154 8.68 1.16 -19.10
C ILE A 154 9.24 -0.19 -18.63
#